data_AF-J2UQ56-F1
#
_entry.id   AF-J2UQ56-F1
#
_cell.length_a   1.000
_cell.length_b   1.000
_cell.length_c   1.000
_cell.angle_alpha   90.00
_cell.angle_beta   90.00
_cell.angle_gamma   90.00
#
_symmetry.space_group_name_H-M   'P 1'
#
loop_
_entity.id
_entity.type
_entity.pdbx_description
1 polymer ?
#
loop_
_entity_poly.entity_id
_entity_poly.type
_entity_poly.pdbx_seq_one_letter_code
_entity_poly.pdbx_strand_id
1 'polypeptide(L)'
;MQKPVAHHSPLMTSESRPVQATETRAFPSSFDSILFWDGTVPAVTTPHSIESTKNPSNAYQKLEAIGLSVHDQITSVFSGATPNVRDYLEKRIVAAIDGQEFNALEAALKKKAIIVELLQRVRIHRSWHDALLYNGLDALSLDRKMSAAVFASNADAEDDMAVRQSFYEEYLLSLTAAYVKRILIETIPILEDASATADAAIHRALARGEVAYTYRLPIGNDAEAGTVAGAIAIHVADGWTFRAVIHEGIQLLAGLGEALISRATAVGIGALFYSPALANGERLPQTVLTLSGSTFLPKLPSNLSEIAATEGAIDLPYRIVGDLNQYTLVATPAGGSVSAKVPVRALAFDPTTSSYSFTSNDTQPITLSFPIIHLGDGSTTSPARPAQVPTYTGVTLSPLLVQPETLPAFELPDFRDCIYCFPIESGLPPIYVVFNSPYEGATTRGKYSGRFFNPAKAGGPILDLDWTSATVIQAGIDLVKLHTGRFGPSDANAIMIDRLEKILRGELIIMAVDKRFYTHELRELERFRVLGVADGVNSNDDGVIWNNTHAATLEDYKLKDDFELLYTPEAIEADNKQTDRESKQIGGIKR
;
A
#
# COMPACT_ATOMS: atom_id res chain seq x y z
N MET A 1 -23.11 -36.26 -21.98
CA MET A 1 -23.64 -36.64 -20.65
C MET A 1 -22.89 -35.83 -19.59
N GLN A 2 -23.43 -34.67 -19.24
CA GLN A 2 -22.99 -33.86 -18.09
C GLN A 2 -24.09 -33.98 -17.03
N LYS A 3 -23.69 -34.32 -15.80
CA LYS A 3 -24.59 -34.41 -14.64
C LYS A 3 -25.04 -33.00 -14.23
N PRO A 4 -26.33 -32.78 -13.90
CA PRO A 4 -26.76 -31.53 -13.29
C PRO A 4 -26.34 -31.49 -11.82
N VAL A 5 -25.87 -30.32 -11.40
CA VAL A 5 -25.55 -29.97 -10.01
C VAL A 5 -26.86 -29.85 -9.22
N ALA A 6 -26.94 -30.54 -8.09
CA ALA A 6 -28.09 -30.54 -7.21
C ALA A 6 -28.11 -29.25 -6.37
N HIS A 7 -29.18 -28.45 -6.49
CA HIS A 7 -29.51 -27.44 -5.49
C HIS A 7 -30.19 -28.12 -4.30
N HIS A 8 -29.59 -28.02 -3.13
CA HIS A 8 -30.19 -28.44 -1.87
C HIS A 8 -31.25 -27.42 -1.44
N SER A 9 -32.53 -27.75 -1.63
CA SER A 9 -33.65 -27.09 -0.95
C SER A 9 -33.72 -27.57 0.51
N PRO A 10 -33.80 -26.67 1.51
CA PRO A 10 -34.28 -27.05 2.84
C PRO A 10 -35.81 -27.20 2.80
N LEU A 11 -36.31 -28.14 3.59
CA LEU A 11 -37.67 -28.65 3.56
C LEU A 11 -38.76 -27.60 3.87
N MET A 12 -39.88 -27.79 3.17
CA MET A 12 -41.21 -27.27 3.47
C MET A 12 -41.73 -27.77 4.83
N THR A 13 -42.30 -26.86 5.61
CA THR A 13 -43.39 -27.18 6.56
C THR A 13 -44.51 -26.15 6.39
N SER A 14 -45.70 -26.64 6.00
CA SER A 14 -46.92 -25.84 5.99
C SER A 14 -47.44 -25.65 7.41
N GLU A 15 -47.54 -24.40 7.85
CA GLU A 15 -48.61 -23.94 8.72
C GLU A 15 -48.61 -22.41 8.71
N SER A 16 -49.74 -21.83 8.34
CA SER A 16 -49.99 -20.40 8.36
C SER A 16 -49.65 -19.81 9.74
N ARG A 17 -48.69 -18.87 9.78
CA ARG A 17 -48.51 -17.92 10.86
C ARG A 17 -48.28 -16.52 10.29
N PRO A 18 -48.83 -15.47 10.93
CA PRO A 18 -48.34 -14.11 10.67
C PRO A 18 -46.83 -14.13 10.90
N VAL A 19 -46.06 -13.40 10.09
CA VAL A 19 -44.64 -13.16 10.36
C VAL A 19 -44.55 -12.72 11.82
N GLN A 20 -44.11 -13.65 12.67
CA GLN A 20 -44.06 -13.44 14.10
C GLN A 20 -43.06 -12.32 14.29
N ALA A 21 -43.45 -11.27 15.00
CA ALA A 21 -42.55 -10.21 15.41
C ALA A 21 -41.43 -10.85 16.25
N THR A 22 -40.37 -11.29 15.57
CA THR A 22 -39.06 -11.45 16.16
C THR A 22 -38.77 -10.09 16.76
N GLU A 23 -38.54 -10.07 18.07
CA GLU A 23 -38.19 -8.90 18.87
C GLU A 23 -37.58 -7.81 18.00
N THR A 24 -38.18 -6.61 18.02
CA THR A 24 -37.76 -5.40 17.30
C THR A 24 -36.23 -5.23 17.36
N ARG A 25 -35.50 -5.93 16.49
CA ARG A 25 -34.09 -5.68 16.23
C ARG A 25 -34.12 -4.33 15.55
N ALA A 26 -33.55 -3.33 16.21
CA ALA A 26 -33.43 -1.99 15.68
C ALA A 26 -32.79 -2.08 14.28
N PHE A 27 -33.62 -1.93 13.27
CA PHE A 27 -33.23 -1.94 11.87
C PHE A 27 -32.33 -0.71 11.61
N PRO A 28 -31.24 -0.82 10.83
CA PRO A 28 -29.93 -0.26 11.17
C PRO A 28 -29.99 1.14 11.81
N SER A 29 -29.81 1.19 13.12
CA SER A 29 -29.85 2.44 13.90
C SER A 29 -28.45 3.02 14.20
N SER A 30 -27.39 2.33 13.78
CA SER A 30 -26.01 2.74 13.95
C SER A 30 -25.19 2.35 12.72
N PHE A 31 -24.02 2.99 12.55
CA PHE A 31 -23.13 2.66 11.45
C PHE A 31 -22.53 1.24 11.59
N ASP A 32 -22.31 0.74 12.81
CA ASP A 32 -21.91 -0.66 13.03
C ASP A 32 -22.96 -1.64 12.48
N SER A 33 -24.25 -1.39 12.72
CA SER A 33 -25.31 -2.25 12.18
C SER A 33 -25.35 -2.25 10.64
N ILE A 34 -24.88 -1.19 9.99
CA ILE A 34 -24.75 -1.09 8.53
C ILE A 34 -23.52 -1.85 8.04
N LEU A 35 -22.37 -1.64 8.69
CA LEU A 35 -21.09 -2.26 8.33
C LEU A 35 -21.08 -3.79 8.53
N PHE A 36 -21.90 -4.29 9.45
CA PHE A 36 -22.08 -5.71 9.77
C PHE A 36 -23.45 -6.24 9.34
N TRP A 37 -24.14 -5.55 8.43
CA TRP A 37 -25.48 -5.95 7.98
C TRP A 37 -25.47 -7.37 7.38
N ASP A 38 -26.38 -8.20 7.88
CA ASP A 38 -26.42 -9.64 7.64
C ASP A 38 -27.45 -10.06 6.57
N GLY A 39 -28.04 -9.10 5.85
CA GLY A 39 -29.11 -9.35 4.87
C GLY A 39 -30.51 -9.25 5.47
N THR A 40 -30.65 -8.87 6.74
CA THR A 40 -31.97 -8.61 7.35
C THR A 40 -32.72 -7.50 6.61
N VAL A 41 -34.02 -7.71 6.34
CA VAL A 41 -34.91 -6.73 5.69
C VAL A 41 -35.87 -6.11 6.71
N PRO A 42 -36.31 -4.85 6.53
CA PRO A 42 -37.22 -4.22 7.47
C PRO A 42 -38.62 -4.82 7.32
N ALA A 43 -39.38 -4.83 8.42
CA ALA A 43 -40.78 -5.21 8.37
C ALA A 43 -41.57 -4.19 7.53
N VAL A 44 -42.24 -4.68 6.49
CA VAL A 44 -43.10 -3.87 5.61
C VAL A 44 -44.54 -4.38 5.68
N THR A 45 -45.50 -3.46 5.61
CA THR A 45 -46.93 -3.80 5.51
C THR A 45 -47.42 -3.46 4.11
N THR A 46 -47.85 -4.45 3.34
CA THR A 46 -48.29 -4.25 1.95
C THR A 46 -49.83 -4.17 1.86
N PRO A 47 -50.38 -3.42 0.88
CA PRO A 47 -51.83 -3.28 0.71
C PRO A 47 -52.52 -4.59 0.29
N HIS A 48 -51.74 -5.53 -0.26
CA HIS A 48 -52.19 -6.84 -0.73
C HIS A 48 -51.12 -7.89 -0.40
N SER A 49 -51.51 -9.15 -0.22
CA SER A 49 -50.54 -10.27 -0.14
C SER A 49 -50.21 -10.76 -1.56
N ILE A 50 -48.99 -11.26 -1.77
CA ILE A 50 -48.56 -11.80 -3.07
C ILE A 50 -49.50 -12.91 -3.54
N GLU A 51 -49.95 -13.79 -2.64
CA GLU A 51 -50.89 -14.87 -2.94
C GLU A 51 -52.26 -14.37 -3.42
N SER A 52 -52.71 -13.22 -2.90
CA SER A 52 -54.00 -12.61 -3.26
C SER A 52 -54.02 -11.97 -4.66
N THR A 53 -52.89 -11.99 -5.38
CA THR A 53 -52.73 -11.41 -6.72
C THR A 53 -52.82 -12.44 -7.85
N LYS A 54 -53.08 -13.72 -7.56
CA LYS A 54 -53.27 -14.77 -8.58
C LYS A 54 -54.68 -14.74 -9.19
N ASN A 55 -54.76 -14.56 -10.50
CA ASN A 55 -55.99 -14.62 -11.33
C ASN A 55 -57.09 -13.53 -11.22
N PRO A 56 -56.87 -12.30 -10.68
CA PRO A 56 -57.81 -11.21 -10.89
C PRO A 56 -57.48 -10.39 -12.16
N SER A 57 -58.49 -9.77 -12.78
CA SER A 57 -58.30 -8.84 -13.92
C SER A 57 -57.49 -7.58 -13.59
N ASN A 58 -57.06 -7.42 -12.33
CA ASN A 58 -56.28 -6.32 -11.80
C ASN A 58 -54.97 -6.75 -11.09
N ALA A 59 -54.44 -7.93 -11.44
CA ALA A 59 -53.24 -8.51 -10.83
C ALA A 59 -52.02 -7.57 -10.87
N TYR A 60 -51.68 -7.05 -12.05
CA TYR A 60 -50.64 -6.06 -12.24
C TYR A 60 -50.78 -4.83 -11.32
N GLN A 61 -51.97 -4.23 -11.23
CA GLN A 61 -52.19 -3.03 -10.41
C GLN A 61 -52.00 -3.31 -8.91
N LYS A 62 -52.37 -4.51 -8.45
CA LYS A 62 -52.14 -4.93 -7.06
C LYS A 62 -50.66 -5.14 -6.78
N LEU A 63 -49.91 -5.76 -7.70
CA LEU A 63 -48.46 -5.94 -7.59
C LEU A 63 -47.72 -4.60 -7.63
N GLU A 64 -48.14 -3.67 -8.48
CA GLU A 64 -47.58 -2.32 -8.52
C GLU A 64 -47.82 -1.60 -7.19
N ALA A 65 -49.02 -1.70 -6.61
CA ALA A 65 -49.31 -1.15 -5.29
C ALA A 65 -48.45 -1.76 -4.17
N ILE A 66 -48.15 -3.07 -4.25
CA ILE A 66 -47.18 -3.73 -3.35
C ILE A 66 -45.80 -3.11 -3.54
N GLY A 67 -45.29 -3.05 -4.79
CA GLY A 67 -43.96 -2.54 -5.10
C GLY A 67 -43.75 -1.09 -4.64
N LEU A 68 -44.76 -0.24 -4.83
CA LEU A 68 -44.80 1.15 -4.36
C LEU A 68 -44.76 1.24 -2.83
N SER A 69 -45.59 0.43 -2.15
CA SER A 69 -45.69 0.41 -0.69
C SER A 69 -44.39 -0.06 -0.03
N VAL A 70 -43.76 -1.09 -0.60
CA VAL A 70 -42.43 -1.56 -0.19
C VAL A 70 -41.40 -0.46 -0.35
N HIS A 71 -41.39 0.20 -1.52
CA HIS A 71 -40.43 1.25 -1.80
C HIS A 71 -40.54 2.39 -0.80
N ASP A 72 -41.75 2.89 -0.54
CA ASP A 72 -41.97 3.99 0.39
C ASP A 72 -41.54 3.66 1.82
N GLN A 73 -41.87 2.46 2.29
CA GLN A 73 -41.53 2.03 3.65
C GLN A 73 -40.02 1.86 3.83
N ILE A 74 -39.34 1.22 2.87
CA ILE A 74 -37.88 1.08 2.92
C ILE A 74 -37.23 2.46 2.84
N THR A 75 -37.66 3.34 1.92
CA THR A 75 -37.16 4.72 1.86
C THR A 75 -37.33 5.46 3.19
N SER A 76 -38.50 5.34 3.82
CA SER A 76 -38.79 6.00 5.10
C SER A 76 -37.87 5.52 6.22
N VAL A 77 -37.58 4.21 6.27
CA VAL A 77 -36.68 3.60 7.27
C VAL A 77 -35.27 4.21 7.18
N PHE A 78 -34.75 4.38 5.98
CA PHE A 78 -33.41 4.96 5.77
C PHE A 78 -33.37 6.49 5.77
N SER A 79 -34.52 7.18 5.75
CA SER A 79 -34.60 8.65 5.80
C SER A 79 -34.66 9.21 7.22
N GLY A 80 -35.03 8.38 8.22
CA GLY A 80 -35.34 8.84 9.59
C GLY A 80 -34.15 9.06 10.53
N ALA A 81 -32.97 8.51 10.21
CA ALA A 81 -31.75 8.66 11.02
C ALA A 81 -30.52 8.10 10.28
N THR A 82 -30.05 8.75 9.21
CA THR A 82 -28.75 8.36 8.62
C THR A 82 -27.65 8.54 9.68
N PRO A 83 -26.87 7.49 10.02
CA PRO A 83 -25.80 7.64 10.98
C PRO A 83 -24.83 8.73 10.54
N ASN A 84 -24.30 9.52 11.48
CA ASN A 84 -23.20 10.44 11.17
C ASN A 84 -21.94 9.61 10.92
N VAL A 85 -21.78 9.19 9.66
CA VAL A 85 -20.70 8.31 9.19
C VAL A 85 -19.34 8.90 9.57
N ARG A 86 -19.14 10.20 9.34
CA ARG A 86 -17.87 10.88 9.61
C ARG A 86 -17.50 10.83 11.09
N ASP A 87 -18.41 11.23 11.98
CA ASP A 87 -18.17 11.22 13.44
C ASP A 87 -17.89 9.80 13.96
N TYR A 88 -18.61 8.80 13.43
CA TYR A 88 -18.34 7.39 13.76
C TYR A 88 -16.91 7.00 13.35
N LEU A 89 -16.53 7.28 12.09
CA LEU A 89 -15.22 6.90 11.56
C LEU A 89 -14.09 7.60 12.32
N GLU A 90 -14.21 8.89 12.59
CA GLU A 90 -13.25 9.67 13.39
C GLU A 90 -13.07 9.06 14.79
N LYS A 91 -14.17 8.77 15.49
CA LYS A 91 -14.12 8.13 16.81
C LYS A 91 -13.48 6.75 16.75
N ARG A 92 -13.81 5.94 15.74
CA ARG A 92 -13.26 4.60 15.56
C ARG A 92 -11.75 4.63 15.32
N ILE A 93 -11.27 5.58 14.51
CA ILE A 93 -9.84 5.78 14.21
C ILE A 93 -9.09 6.32 15.44
N VAL A 94 -9.68 7.23 16.22
CA VAL A 94 -9.06 7.77 17.44
C VAL A 94 -8.99 6.72 18.54
N ALA A 95 -10.05 5.94 18.75
CA ALA A 95 -10.07 4.86 19.74
C ALA A 95 -8.97 3.81 19.52
N ALA A 96 -8.43 3.70 18.29
CA ALA A 96 -7.30 2.83 17.94
C ALA A 96 -6.01 3.12 18.75
N ILE A 97 -5.85 4.37 19.15
CA ILE A 97 -4.63 4.89 19.78
C ILE A 97 -4.84 5.34 21.23
N ASP A 98 -6.05 5.19 21.78
CA ASP A 98 -6.35 5.53 23.17
C ASP A 98 -5.81 4.46 24.14
N GLY A 99 -5.19 4.89 25.23
CA GLY A 99 -4.82 4.03 26.36
C GLY A 99 -3.41 3.40 26.35
N GLN A 100 -2.55 3.73 25.38
CA GLN A 100 -1.15 3.31 25.32
C GLN A 100 -0.24 4.47 24.86
N GLU A 101 0.98 4.57 25.40
CA GLU A 101 1.99 5.52 24.90
C GLU A 101 2.57 5.00 23.58
N PHE A 102 2.09 5.53 22.46
CA PHE A 102 2.67 5.31 21.14
C PHE A 102 3.57 6.47 20.76
N ASN A 103 4.68 6.18 20.07
CA ASN A 103 5.38 7.23 19.32
C ASN A 103 4.54 7.66 18.08
N ALA A 104 4.94 8.76 17.43
CA ALA A 104 4.19 9.32 16.30
C ALA A 104 4.02 8.32 15.14
N LEU A 105 5.04 7.50 14.86
CA LEU A 105 5.00 6.46 13.84
C LEU A 105 3.99 5.37 14.22
N GLU A 106 4.11 4.80 15.41
CA GLU A 106 3.22 3.75 15.91
C GLU A 106 1.76 4.18 15.94
N ALA A 107 1.47 5.42 16.34
CA ALA A 107 0.13 5.99 16.31
C ALA A 107 -0.40 6.11 14.87
N ALA A 108 0.40 6.60 13.93
CA ALA A 108 0.01 6.73 12.52
C ALA A 108 -0.23 5.36 11.86
N LEU A 109 0.62 4.37 12.17
CA LEU A 109 0.50 3.00 11.71
C LEU A 109 -0.78 2.32 12.20
N LYS A 110 -1.11 2.46 13.49
CA LYS A 110 -2.36 1.91 14.04
C LYS A 110 -3.59 2.52 13.41
N LYS A 111 -3.59 3.84 13.19
CA LYS A 111 -4.68 4.52 12.46
C LYS A 111 -4.82 3.96 11.05
N LYS A 112 -3.71 3.84 10.31
CA LYS A 112 -3.69 3.32 8.94
C LYS A 112 -4.24 1.89 8.86
N ALA A 113 -3.85 1.02 9.79
CA ALA A 113 -4.35 -0.36 9.82
C ALA A 113 -5.88 -0.43 9.94
N ILE A 114 -6.48 0.35 10.86
CA ILE A 114 -7.94 0.39 11.03
C ILE A 114 -8.63 1.00 9.81
N ILE A 115 -8.09 2.08 9.25
CA ILE A 115 -8.65 2.73 8.06
C ILE A 115 -8.75 1.73 6.90
N VAL A 116 -7.69 0.96 6.67
CA VAL A 116 -7.65 -0.02 5.58
C VAL A 116 -8.56 -1.21 5.85
N GLU A 117 -8.62 -1.71 7.10
CA GLU A 117 -9.58 -2.75 7.49
C GLU A 117 -11.02 -2.32 7.18
N LEU A 118 -11.38 -1.09 7.54
CA LEU A 118 -12.70 -0.52 7.26
C LEU A 118 -12.96 -0.39 5.75
N LEU A 119 -11.98 0.12 4.98
CA LEU A 119 -12.09 0.21 3.51
C LEU A 119 -12.31 -1.15 2.87
N GLN A 120 -11.53 -2.16 3.26
CA GLN A 120 -11.65 -3.51 2.73
C GLN A 120 -13.04 -4.05 3.00
N ARG A 121 -13.51 -3.93 4.25
CA ARG A 121 -14.83 -4.40 4.69
C ARG A 121 -15.97 -3.74 3.93
N VAL A 122 -15.87 -2.43 3.69
CA VAL A 122 -16.83 -1.66 2.87
C VAL A 122 -16.84 -2.15 1.42
N ARG A 123 -15.67 -2.37 0.82
CA ARG A 123 -15.55 -2.75 -0.61
C ARG A 123 -16.01 -4.18 -0.89
N ILE A 124 -15.82 -5.11 0.03
CA ILE A 124 -16.26 -6.51 -0.12
C ILE A 124 -17.65 -6.78 0.47
N HIS A 125 -18.36 -5.73 0.90
CA HIS A 125 -19.62 -5.88 1.61
C HIS A 125 -20.70 -6.54 0.75
N ARG A 126 -21.51 -7.43 1.34
CA ARG A 126 -22.54 -8.18 0.61
C ARG A 126 -23.58 -7.30 -0.10
N SER A 127 -23.81 -6.09 0.41
CA SER A 127 -24.75 -5.13 -0.19
C SER A 127 -24.43 -4.76 -1.64
N TRP A 128 -23.17 -4.86 -2.08
CA TRP A 128 -22.78 -4.62 -3.46
C TRP A 128 -23.41 -5.64 -4.42
N HIS A 129 -23.44 -6.92 -4.00
CA HIS A 129 -24.07 -7.99 -4.74
C HIS A 129 -25.58 -8.01 -4.52
N ASP A 130 -26.00 -7.92 -3.26
CA ASP A 130 -27.41 -8.04 -2.87
C ASP A 130 -28.29 -6.96 -3.52
N ALA A 131 -27.74 -5.76 -3.74
CA ALA A 131 -28.46 -4.66 -4.40
C ALA A 131 -28.82 -4.93 -5.87
N LEU A 132 -28.21 -5.95 -6.49
CA LEU A 132 -28.41 -6.34 -7.89
C LEU A 132 -29.21 -7.65 -8.02
N LEU A 133 -29.54 -8.33 -6.91
CA LEU A 133 -30.05 -9.71 -6.95
C LEU A 133 -31.33 -9.85 -7.76
N TYR A 134 -32.26 -8.90 -7.62
CA TYR A 134 -33.60 -9.05 -8.17
C TYR A 134 -33.66 -9.04 -9.70
N ASN A 135 -32.96 -8.11 -10.34
CA ASN A 135 -33.06 -7.90 -11.79
C ASN A 135 -31.74 -7.51 -12.46
N GLY A 136 -30.62 -7.66 -11.74
CA GLY A 136 -29.28 -7.27 -12.22
C GLY A 136 -29.02 -5.76 -12.22
N LEU A 137 -29.99 -4.94 -11.80
CA LEU A 137 -29.85 -3.49 -11.70
C LEU A 137 -29.79 -3.06 -10.24
N ASP A 138 -29.07 -1.97 -9.97
CA ASP A 138 -29.09 -1.34 -8.66
C ASP A 138 -30.51 -0.81 -8.40
N ALA A 139 -31.15 -1.30 -7.33
CA ALA A 139 -32.54 -0.95 -7.03
C ALA A 139 -32.78 0.56 -6.88
N LEU A 140 -31.77 1.36 -6.49
CA LEU A 140 -31.86 2.82 -6.40
C LEU A 140 -31.53 3.57 -7.69
N SER A 141 -31.11 2.87 -8.75
CA SER A 141 -30.96 3.46 -10.09
C SER A 141 -32.29 3.72 -10.79
N LEU A 142 -33.35 3.02 -10.36
CA LEU A 142 -34.71 3.20 -10.86
C LEU A 142 -35.46 4.18 -9.96
N ASP A 143 -36.28 5.05 -10.56
CA ASP A 143 -37.22 5.84 -9.77
C ASP A 143 -38.29 4.94 -9.13
N ARG A 144 -38.95 5.46 -8.09
CA ARG A 144 -40.00 4.77 -7.33
C ARG A 144 -41.04 4.07 -8.21
N LYS A 145 -41.54 4.73 -9.26
CA LYS A 145 -42.59 4.18 -10.12
C LYS A 145 -42.03 3.11 -11.04
N MET A 146 -40.87 3.35 -11.64
CA MET A 146 -40.19 2.39 -12.49
C MET A 146 -39.82 1.12 -11.72
N SER A 147 -39.30 1.27 -10.51
CA SER A 147 -38.95 0.16 -9.61
C SER A 147 -40.16 -0.73 -9.32
N ALA A 148 -41.29 -0.13 -8.94
CA ALA A 148 -42.53 -0.87 -8.70
C ALA A 148 -43.14 -1.48 -9.97
N ALA A 149 -43.03 -0.82 -11.13
CA ALA A 149 -43.52 -1.32 -12.40
C ALA A 149 -42.71 -2.53 -12.89
N VAL A 150 -41.38 -2.51 -12.74
CA VAL A 150 -40.50 -3.65 -13.04
C VAL A 150 -40.84 -4.82 -12.13
N PHE A 151 -41.01 -4.57 -10.83
CA PHE A 151 -41.47 -5.58 -9.89
C PHE A 151 -42.80 -6.23 -10.33
N ALA A 152 -43.79 -5.38 -10.62
CA ALA A 152 -45.11 -5.83 -11.03
C ALA A 152 -45.07 -6.62 -12.34
N SER A 153 -44.30 -6.17 -13.33
CA SER A 153 -44.20 -6.83 -14.64
C SER A 153 -43.62 -8.25 -14.51
N ASN A 154 -42.53 -8.41 -13.76
CA ASN A 154 -41.89 -9.71 -13.56
C ASN A 154 -42.79 -10.66 -12.75
N ALA A 155 -43.43 -10.16 -11.69
CA ALA A 155 -44.30 -10.97 -10.85
C ALA A 155 -45.65 -11.30 -11.50
N ASP A 156 -46.14 -10.48 -12.44
CA ASP A 156 -47.39 -10.73 -13.19
C ASP A 156 -47.18 -11.73 -14.33
N ALA A 157 -45.97 -11.77 -14.91
CA ALA A 157 -45.58 -12.71 -15.96
C ALA A 157 -45.32 -14.14 -15.47
N GLU A 158 -45.26 -14.36 -14.16
CA GLU A 158 -44.91 -15.64 -13.54
C GLU A 158 -46.14 -16.35 -12.95
N ASP A 159 -46.30 -17.63 -13.28
CA ASP A 159 -47.45 -18.45 -12.89
C ASP A 159 -47.19 -19.24 -11.59
N ASP A 160 -45.92 -19.55 -11.30
CA ASP A 160 -45.49 -20.26 -10.10
C ASP A 160 -45.48 -19.31 -8.89
N MET A 161 -46.29 -19.64 -7.88
CA MET A 161 -46.40 -18.82 -6.67
C MET A 161 -45.11 -18.79 -5.84
N ALA A 162 -44.32 -19.85 -5.85
CA ALA A 162 -43.05 -19.88 -5.15
C ALA A 162 -42.05 -18.90 -5.78
N VAL A 163 -42.06 -18.78 -7.12
CA VAL A 163 -41.20 -17.86 -7.87
C VAL A 163 -41.68 -16.41 -7.70
N ARG A 164 -43.00 -16.16 -7.69
CA ARG A 164 -43.53 -14.82 -7.37
C ARG A 164 -43.16 -14.37 -5.96
N GLN A 165 -43.17 -15.30 -5.01
CA GLN A 165 -42.75 -15.04 -3.63
C GLN A 165 -41.25 -14.73 -3.56
N SER A 166 -40.40 -15.47 -4.30
CA SER A 166 -38.97 -15.16 -4.35
C SER A 166 -38.70 -13.79 -4.98
N PHE A 167 -39.44 -13.39 -6.02
CA PHE A 167 -39.33 -12.03 -6.58
C PHE A 167 -39.64 -10.94 -5.56
N TYR A 168 -40.63 -11.14 -4.69
CA TYR A 168 -40.96 -10.20 -3.63
C TYR A 168 -39.83 -10.12 -2.58
N GLU A 169 -39.31 -11.26 -2.15
CA GLU A 169 -38.21 -11.33 -1.18
C GLU A 169 -36.90 -10.73 -1.73
N GLU A 170 -36.56 -11.05 -2.98
CA GLU A 170 -35.40 -10.49 -3.67
C GLU A 170 -35.55 -8.98 -3.91
N TYR A 171 -36.75 -8.50 -4.24
CA TYR A 171 -37.03 -7.07 -4.38
C TYR A 171 -36.84 -6.33 -3.06
N LEU A 172 -37.36 -6.86 -1.95
CA LEU A 172 -37.16 -6.33 -0.60
C LEU A 172 -35.67 -6.27 -0.23
N LEU A 173 -34.96 -7.38 -0.46
CA LEU A 173 -33.54 -7.49 -0.16
C LEU A 173 -32.71 -6.52 -1.02
N SER A 174 -32.99 -6.45 -2.32
CA SER A 174 -32.25 -5.60 -3.25
C SER A 174 -32.42 -4.12 -2.93
N LEU A 175 -33.65 -3.69 -2.60
CA LEU A 175 -33.89 -2.30 -2.22
C LEU A 175 -33.25 -1.94 -0.88
N THR A 176 -33.33 -2.85 0.10
CA THR A 176 -32.66 -2.68 1.40
C THR A 176 -31.14 -2.60 1.23
N ALA A 177 -30.56 -3.54 0.47
CA ALA A 177 -29.14 -3.59 0.17
C ALA A 177 -28.66 -2.34 -0.56
N ALA A 178 -29.46 -1.79 -1.48
CA ALA A 178 -29.11 -0.57 -2.21
C ALA A 178 -29.00 0.65 -1.27
N TYR A 179 -29.88 0.78 -0.27
CA TYR A 179 -29.74 1.82 0.76
C TYR A 179 -28.52 1.61 1.67
N VAL A 180 -28.28 0.37 2.13
CA VAL A 180 -27.06 0.03 2.90
C VAL A 180 -25.81 0.37 2.09
N LYS A 181 -25.77 -0.02 0.82
CA LYS A 181 -24.68 0.27 -0.12
C LYS A 181 -24.48 1.77 -0.30
N ARG A 182 -25.55 2.55 -0.45
CA ARG A 182 -25.47 4.01 -0.58
C ARG A 182 -24.78 4.65 0.63
N ILE A 183 -25.11 4.23 1.85
CA ILE A 183 -24.47 4.74 3.06
C ILE A 183 -22.99 4.32 3.10
N LEU A 184 -22.68 3.09 2.70
CA LEU A 184 -21.30 2.61 2.61
C LEU A 184 -20.47 3.35 1.54
N ILE A 185 -21.07 3.78 0.43
CA ILE A 185 -20.39 4.60 -0.59
C ILE A 185 -19.90 5.93 -0.01
N GLU A 186 -20.68 6.57 0.87
CA GLU A 186 -20.28 7.82 1.53
C GLU A 186 -19.03 7.66 2.41
N THR A 187 -18.71 6.43 2.84
CA THR A 187 -17.57 6.13 3.71
C THR A 187 -16.25 6.07 2.95
N ILE A 188 -16.29 5.64 1.68
CA ILE A 188 -15.10 5.39 0.86
C ILE A 188 -14.22 6.64 0.76
N PRO A 189 -14.73 7.81 0.30
CA PRO A 189 -13.87 8.99 0.17
C PRO A 189 -13.35 9.52 1.52
N ILE A 190 -14.12 9.35 2.61
CA ILE A 190 -13.70 9.76 3.96
C ILE A 190 -12.53 8.90 4.44
N LEU A 191 -12.65 7.58 4.25
CA LEU A 191 -11.60 6.65 4.63
C LEU A 191 -10.37 6.79 3.73
N GLU A 192 -10.53 7.05 2.44
CA GLU A 192 -9.42 7.30 1.51
C GLU A 192 -8.63 8.56 1.90
N ASP A 193 -9.31 9.66 2.24
CA ASP A 193 -8.68 10.90 2.75
C ASP A 193 -7.94 10.68 4.09
N ALA A 194 -8.58 9.95 5.03
CA ALA A 194 -7.94 9.58 6.29
C ALA A 194 -6.71 8.68 6.07
N SER A 195 -6.77 7.79 5.07
CA SER A 195 -5.70 6.89 4.67
C SER A 195 -4.47 7.68 4.20
N ALA A 196 -4.69 8.69 3.34
CA ALA A 196 -3.65 9.58 2.84
C ALA A 196 -3.03 10.41 3.98
N THR A 197 -3.86 10.92 4.90
CA THR A 197 -3.38 11.64 6.09
C THR A 197 -2.48 10.76 6.97
N ALA A 198 -2.83 9.47 7.13
CA ALA A 198 -2.03 8.53 7.89
C ALA A 198 -0.70 8.20 7.20
N ASP A 199 -0.68 8.07 5.87
CA ASP A 199 0.55 7.87 5.10
C ASP A 199 1.50 9.06 5.24
N ALA A 200 1.01 10.29 5.07
CA ALA A 200 1.82 11.48 5.28
C ALA A 200 2.39 11.56 6.70
N ALA A 201 1.63 11.14 7.72
CA ALA A 201 2.12 11.06 9.10
C ALA A 201 3.20 9.99 9.29
N ILE A 202 3.06 8.81 8.65
CA ILE A 202 4.08 7.76 8.61
C ILE A 202 5.35 8.30 7.96
N HIS A 203 5.25 8.95 6.80
CA HIS A 203 6.38 9.53 6.09
C HIS A 203 7.12 10.57 6.92
N ARG A 204 6.39 11.50 7.57
CA ARG A 204 7.00 12.49 8.45
C ARG A 204 7.73 11.85 9.63
N ALA A 205 7.13 10.84 10.26
CA ALA A 205 7.77 10.16 11.39
C ALA A 205 9.04 9.41 10.96
N LEU A 206 9.06 8.83 9.75
CA LEU A 206 10.25 8.21 9.17
C LEU A 206 11.31 9.24 8.77
N ALA A 207 10.91 10.38 8.18
CA ALA A 207 11.80 11.44 7.73
C ALA A 207 12.50 12.15 8.90
N ARG A 208 11.84 12.31 10.05
CA ARG A 208 12.43 12.89 11.27
C ARG A 208 13.46 11.97 11.96
N GLY A 209 13.67 10.75 11.46
CA GLY A 209 14.60 9.79 12.07
C GLY A 209 14.17 9.34 13.47
N GLU A 210 12.89 9.52 13.83
CA GLU A 210 12.36 9.24 15.18
C GLU A 210 12.35 7.74 15.50
N VAL A 211 12.56 6.86 14.50
CA VAL A 211 12.74 5.42 14.68
C VAL A 211 13.77 4.90 13.67
N ALA A 212 14.71 4.07 14.12
CA ALA A 212 15.58 3.28 13.23
C ALA A 212 14.71 2.50 12.21
N TYR A 213 15.17 2.34 10.95
CA TYR A 213 14.44 1.63 9.89
C TYR A 213 14.24 0.16 10.25
N THR A 214 13.26 -0.11 11.11
CA THR A 214 13.09 -1.38 11.80
C THR A 214 11.95 -2.15 11.18
N TYR A 215 12.27 -3.24 10.50
CA TYR A 215 11.30 -4.15 9.89
C TYR A 215 11.03 -5.28 10.87
N ARG A 216 9.83 -5.29 11.43
CA ARG A 216 9.35 -6.41 12.27
C ARG A 216 8.67 -7.41 11.34
N LEU A 217 9.23 -8.60 11.25
CA LEU A 217 8.81 -9.60 10.27
C LEU A 217 8.44 -10.93 10.96
N PRO A 218 7.38 -11.61 10.50
CA PRO A 218 7.05 -12.93 11.00
C PRO A 218 8.12 -13.95 10.57
N ILE A 219 8.24 -15.02 11.34
CA ILE A 219 9.06 -16.18 10.98
C ILE A 219 8.10 -17.24 10.44
N GLY A 220 8.20 -17.55 9.15
CA GLY A 220 7.35 -18.50 8.44
C GLY A 220 8.15 -19.39 7.48
N ASN A 221 7.52 -20.46 7.01
CA ASN A 221 8.09 -21.35 5.99
C ASN A 221 7.72 -20.92 4.55
N ASP A 222 6.74 -20.04 4.41
CA ASP A 222 6.28 -19.48 3.14
C ASP A 222 6.86 -18.07 2.93
N ALA A 223 6.50 -17.45 1.80
CA ALA A 223 6.86 -16.06 1.56
C ALA A 223 6.15 -15.17 2.57
N GLU A 224 6.89 -14.27 3.20
CA GLU A 224 6.36 -13.22 4.07
C GLU A 224 6.83 -11.87 3.52
N ALA A 225 6.08 -10.82 3.77
CA ALA A 225 6.52 -9.48 3.41
C ALA A 225 6.21 -8.50 4.54
N GLY A 226 6.84 -7.34 4.51
CA GLY A 226 6.57 -6.29 5.47
C GLY A 226 7.13 -4.95 5.05
N THR A 227 6.80 -3.94 5.82
CA THR A 227 7.46 -2.64 5.80
C THR A 227 7.83 -2.28 7.24
N VAL A 228 8.40 -1.10 7.45
CA VAL A 228 8.51 -0.49 8.78
C VAL A 228 7.16 -0.36 9.51
N ALA A 229 6.05 -0.45 8.77
CA ALA A 229 4.67 -0.45 9.27
C ALA A 229 4.22 -1.77 9.91
N GLY A 230 4.87 -2.88 9.59
CA GLY A 230 4.42 -4.22 9.94
C GLY A 230 4.32 -5.15 8.72
N ALA A 231 3.82 -6.36 8.96
CA ALA A 231 3.77 -7.43 7.97
C ALA A 231 2.72 -7.16 6.87
N ILE A 232 3.09 -7.26 5.60
CA ILE A 232 2.21 -7.09 4.45
C ILE A 232 1.44 -8.38 4.17
N ALA A 233 0.16 -8.28 3.84
CA ALA A 233 -0.61 -9.43 3.36
C ALA A 233 -0.17 -9.85 1.95
N ILE A 234 0.12 -11.14 1.78
CA ILE A 234 0.38 -11.75 0.46
C ILE A 234 -0.90 -12.45 -0.01
N HIS A 235 -1.47 -11.98 -1.11
CA HIS A 235 -2.63 -12.60 -1.73
C HIS A 235 -2.25 -13.89 -2.45
N VAL A 236 -3.12 -14.89 -2.31
CA VAL A 236 -3.09 -16.13 -3.07
C VAL A 236 -4.27 -16.09 -4.03
N ALA A 237 -4.00 -16.07 -5.34
CA ALA A 237 -5.03 -16.24 -6.36
C ALA A 237 -5.27 -17.74 -6.59
N ASP A 238 -6.48 -18.14 -6.98
CA ASP A 238 -6.88 -19.55 -7.14
C ASP A 238 -5.83 -20.39 -7.91
N GLY A 239 -5.04 -21.17 -7.17
CA GLY A 239 -3.99 -22.07 -7.68
C GLY A 239 -2.57 -21.47 -7.81
N TRP A 240 -2.37 -20.16 -7.66
CA TRP A 240 -1.08 -19.50 -7.81
C TRP A 240 -0.59 -18.93 -6.47
N THR A 241 0.27 -19.69 -5.79
CA THR A 241 1.01 -19.22 -4.61
C THR A 241 2.32 -18.55 -5.05
N PHE A 242 2.89 -17.69 -4.20
CA PHE A 242 4.22 -17.09 -4.46
C PHE A 242 5.30 -18.16 -4.70
N ARG A 243 5.25 -19.25 -3.91
CA ARG A 243 6.13 -20.42 -4.08
C ARG A 243 5.97 -21.08 -5.45
N ALA A 244 4.73 -21.24 -5.93
CA ALA A 244 4.46 -21.81 -7.25
C ALA A 244 4.99 -20.90 -8.37
N VAL A 245 4.78 -19.59 -8.28
CA VAL A 245 5.31 -18.62 -9.27
C VAL A 245 6.83 -18.60 -9.30
N ILE A 246 7.50 -18.63 -8.15
CA ILE A 246 8.97 -18.74 -8.08
C ILE A 246 9.45 -20.03 -8.77
N HIS A 247 8.79 -21.16 -8.49
CA HIS A 247 9.16 -22.44 -9.10
C HIS A 247 9.00 -22.43 -10.62
N GLU A 248 7.86 -21.97 -11.13
CA GLU A 248 7.60 -21.85 -12.57
C GLU A 248 8.57 -20.85 -13.22
N GLY A 249 8.86 -19.73 -12.57
CA GLY A 249 9.85 -18.76 -13.04
C GLY A 249 11.26 -19.34 -13.18
N ILE A 250 11.69 -20.17 -12.22
CA ILE A 250 12.95 -20.91 -12.29
C ILE A 250 12.95 -21.86 -13.50
N GLN A 251 11.86 -22.60 -13.74
CA GLN A 251 11.74 -23.52 -14.88
C GLN A 251 11.79 -22.78 -16.23
N LEU A 252 11.08 -21.64 -16.34
CA LEU A 252 11.12 -20.80 -17.52
C LEU A 252 12.53 -20.30 -17.81
N LEU A 253 13.22 -19.78 -16.79
CA LEU A 253 14.59 -19.28 -16.93
C LEU A 253 15.56 -20.42 -17.30
N ALA A 254 15.43 -21.59 -16.69
CA ALA A 254 16.26 -22.76 -17.01
C ALA A 254 16.05 -23.24 -18.47
N GLY A 255 14.82 -23.14 -19.00
CA GLY A 255 14.47 -23.57 -20.35
C GLY A 255 15.06 -22.72 -21.49
N LEU A 256 15.62 -21.54 -21.19
CA LEU A 256 16.17 -20.61 -22.19
C LEU A 256 17.56 -20.98 -22.73
N GLY A 257 18.27 -21.89 -22.06
CA GLY A 257 19.63 -22.33 -22.42
C GLY A 257 20.74 -21.35 -22.01
N GLU A 258 21.96 -21.87 -21.78
CA GLU A 258 23.07 -21.13 -21.16
C GLU A 258 23.47 -19.83 -21.89
N ALA A 259 23.41 -19.81 -23.22
CA ALA A 259 23.80 -18.65 -24.04
C ALA A 259 22.86 -17.44 -23.91
N LEU A 260 21.58 -17.67 -23.57
CA LEU A 260 20.61 -16.60 -23.36
C LEU A 260 20.63 -16.12 -21.90
N ILE A 261 20.79 -17.06 -20.96
CA ILE A 261 20.89 -16.78 -19.52
C ILE A 261 22.17 -15.97 -19.20
N SER A 262 23.27 -16.19 -19.94
CA SER A 262 24.52 -15.43 -19.78
C SER A 262 24.39 -13.94 -20.13
N ARG A 263 23.29 -13.51 -20.77
CA ARG A 263 23.00 -12.12 -21.13
C ARG A 263 22.06 -11.40 -20.14
N ALA A 264 21.84 -11.97 -18.95
CA ALA A 264 20.94 -11.50 -17.89
C ALA A 264 19.46 -11.57 -18.30
N THR A 265 18.75 -12.60 -17.86
CA THR A 265 17.29 -12.74 -18.07
C THR A 265 16.54 -12.65 -16.75
N ALA A 266 15.41 -11.94 -16.77
CA ALA A 266 14.56 -11.68 -15.62
C ALA A 266 13.12 -12.17 -15.86
N VAL A 267 12.47 -12.70 -14.83
CA VAL A 267 11.02 -12.99 -14.76
C VAL A 267 10.45 -12.16 -13.62
N GLY A 268 9.50 -11.27 -13.93
CA GLY A 268 8.80 -10.47 -12.91
C GLY A 268 7.86 -11.32 -12.04
N ILE A 269 7.88 -11.06 -10.72
CA ILE A 269 7.03 -11.65 -9.67
C ILE A 269 6.56 -10.51 -8.75
N GLY A 270 5.50 -9.78 -9.11
CA GLY A 270 5.11 -8.59 -8.37
C GLY A 270 3.61 -8.35 -8.28
N ALA A 271 3.21 -7.63 -7.22
CA ALA A 271 2.11 -6.68 -7.25
C ALA A 271 2.03 -5.89 -5.93
N LEU A 272 2.75 -4.78 -5.78
CA LEU A 272 2.45 -3.77 -4.77
C LEU A 272 1.41 -2.79 -5.34
N PHE A 273 0.19 -2.79 -4.80
CA PHE A 273 -0.85 -1.81 -5.15
C PHE A 273 -0.92 -0.69 -4.11
N TYR A 274 -0.51 0.53 -4.49
CA TYR A 274 -1.19 1.75 -4.08
C TYR A 274 -1.55 2.55 -5.33
N SER A 275 -2.82 2.92 -5.47
CA SER A 275 -3.29 3.82 -6.52
C SER A 275 -2.96 5.25 -6.10
N PRO A 276 -2.30 6.05 -6.96
CA PRO A 276 -1.81 7.37 -6.61
C PRO A 276 -2.98 8.29 -6.29
N ALA A 277 -2.96 8.86 -5.10
CA ALA A 277 -3.64 10.11 -4.81
C ALA A 277 -2.66 11.13 -4.23
N LEU A 278 -1.41 11.12 -4.69
CA LEU A 278 -0.43 12.17 -4.41
C LEU A 278 0.46 12.34 -5.63
N ALA A 279 0.05 13.26 -6.51
CA ALA A 279 0.89 13.85 -7.56
C ALA A 279 2.03 14.73 -6.97
N ASN A 280 2.51 14.42 -5.76
CA ASN A 280 3.43 15.25 -4.96
C ASN A 280 4.62 14.44 -4.38
N GLY A 281 5.09 13.38 -5.04
CA GLY A 281 6.39 12.78 -4.72
C GLY A 281 6.54 12.18 -3.31
N GLU A 282 5.44 11.76 -2.67
CA GLU A 282 5.51 11.04 -1.39
C GLU A 282 5.96 9.59 -1.65
N ARG A 283 7.12 9.23 -1.08
CA ARG A 283 7.85 7.96 -1.28
C ARG A 283 7.00 6.76 -0.85
N LEU A 284 6.93 5.65 -1.57
CA LEU A 284 6.35 4.42 -0.97
C LEU A 284 7.22 3.97 0.23
N PRO A 285 6.63 3.44 1.33
CA PRO A 285 7.43 2.84 2.38
C PRO A 285 8.20 1.66 1.78
N GLN A 286 9.50 1.60 2.06
CA GLN A 286 10.33 0.47 1.65
C GLN A 286 9.69 -0.84 2.13
N THR A 287 9.61 -1.81 1.24
CA THR A 287 9.09 -3.14 1.51
C THR A 287 10.24 -4.12 1.58
N VAL A 288 10.03 -5.18 2.35
CA VAL A 288 10.95 -6.30 2.47
C VAL A 288 10.17 -7.59 2.24
N LEU A 289 10.72 -8.47 1.41
CA LEU A 289 10.23 -9.81 1.13
C LEU A 289 11.17 -10.80 1.82
N THR A 290 10.62 -11.76 2.54
CA THR A 290 11.37 -12.87 3.12
C THR A 290 10.88 -14.19 2.55
N LEU A 291 11.84 -15.09 2.32
CA LEU A 291 11.65 -16.44 1.82
C LEU A 291 12.50 -17.39 2.66
N SER A 292 12.23 -18.69 2.57
CA SER A 292 13.17 -19.67 3.13
C SER A 292 14.55 -19.50 2.50
N GLY A 293 15.63 -19.58 3.30
CA GLY A 293 16.99 -19.53 2.78
C GLY A 293 17.30 -20.66 1.78
N SER A 294 16.52 -21.74 1.82
CA SER A 294 16.64 -22.88 0.89
C SER A 294 15.91 -22.69 -0.45
N THR A 295 15.22 -21.57 -0.66
CA THR A 295 14.35 -21.34 -1.84
C THR A 295 15.11 -21.48 -3.16
N PHE A 296 16.30 -20.90 -3.27
CA PHE A 296 17.12 -20.94 -4.49
C PHE A 296 18.25 -21.97 -4.44
N LEU A 297 18.49 -22.54 -3.26
CA LEU A 297 19.52 -23.56 -3.05
C LEU A 297 19.00 -24.60 -2.04
N PRO A 298 18.37 -25.70 -2.50
CA PRO A 298 17.72 -26.68 -1.63
C PRO A 298 18.66 -27.29 -0.59
N LYS A 299 19.95 -27.39 -0.92
CA LYS A 299 21.00 -27.85 0.00
C LYS A 299 21.96 -26.70 0.28
N LEU A 300 21.67 -25.95 1.33
CA LEU A 300 22.57 -24.91 1.82
C LEU A 300 23.90 -25.51 2.30
N PRO A 301 25.03 -24.77 2.20
CA PRO A 301 26.31 -25.19 2.73
C PRO A 301 26.25 -25.46 4.24
N SER A 302 26.93 -26.51 4.71
CA SER A 302 26.95 -26.88 6.13
C SER A 302 27.69 -25.85 7.01
N ASN A 303 28.57 -25.03 6.43
CA ASN A 303 29.34 -24.01 7.10
C ASN A 303 28.70 -22.61 7.04
N LEU A 304 27.39 -22.51 6.74
CA LEU A 304 26.71 -21.23 6.56
C LEU A 304 26.83 -20.31 7.79
N SER A 305 26.79 -20.85 9.01
CA SER A 305 26.98 -20.09 10.25
C SER A 305 28.40 -19.51 10.39
N GLU A 306 29.43 -20.22 9.92
CA GLU A 306 30.80 -19.71 9.89
C GLU A 306 30.95 -18.57 8.89
N ILE A 307 30.35 -18.74 7.69
CA ILE A 307 30.30 -17.71 6.65
C ILE A 307 29.59 -16.46 7.19
N ALA A 308 28.47 -16.63 7.91
CA ALA A 308 27.73 -15.55 8.54
C ALA A 308 28.58 -14.79 9.58
N ALA A 309 29.35 -15.51 10.40
CA ALA A 309 30.21 -14.93 11.43
C ALA A 309 31.38 -14.12 10.84
N THR A 310 31.85 -14.46 9.65
CA THR A 310 32.87 -13.69 8.91
C THR A 310 32.27 -12.70 7.91
N GLU A 311 30.96 -12.47 7.94
CA GLU A 311 30.24 -11.60 6.99
C GLU A 311 30.48 -11.94 5.51
N GLY A 312 30.66 -13.22 5.21
CA GLY A 312 30.94 -13.73 3.87
C GLY A 312 29.75 -13.72 2.92
N ALA A 313 29.90 -14.42 1.80
CA ALA A 313 28.89 -14.56 0.76
C ALA A 313 28.89 -15.98 0.16
N ILE A 314 27.77 -16.38 -0.42
CA ILE A 314 27.64 -17.62 -1.19
C ILE A 314 27.09 -17.31 -2.59
N ASP A 315 27.29 -18.21 -3.54
CA ASP A 315 26.73 -18.06 -4.88
C ASP A 315 25.33 -18.70 -4.95
N LEU A 316 24.33 -17.93 -5.38
CA LEU A 316 23.01 -18.45 -5.74
C LEU A 316 22.85 -18.51 -7.26
N PRO A 317 22.14 -19.51 -7.81
CA PRO A 317 21.84 -19.59 -9.25
C PRO A 317 20.71 -18.63 -9.67
N TYR A 318 19.90 -18.18 -8.72
CA TYR A 318 18.85 -17.19 -8.92
C TYR A 318 18.79 -16.25 -7.72
N ARG A 319 18.47 -14.98 -7.97
CA ARG A 319 18.31 -13.93 -6.96
C ARG A 319 17.09 -13.08 -7.29
N ILE A 320 16.56 -12.37 -6.31
CA ILE A 320 15.43 -11.45 -6.50
C ILE A 320 15.92 -10.01 -6.39
N VAL A 321 15.44 -9.18 -7.31
CA VAL A 321 15.57 -7.72 -7.28
C VAL A 321 14.23 -7.14 -6.87
N GLY A 322 14.20 -6.27 -5.86
CA GLY A 322 12.98 -5.54 -5.52
C GLY A 322 13.03 -4.13 -6.11
N ASP A 323 12.07 -3.80 -6.96
CA ASP A 323 11.80 -2.43 -7.44
C ASP A 323 10.64 -1.81 -6.65
N LEU A 324 10.31 -0.56 -6.95
CA LEU A 324 9.24 0.19 -6.28
C LEU A 324 7.93 -0.60 -6.17
N ASN A 325 7.52 -1.28 -7.25
CA ASN A 325 6.20 -1.92 -7.36
C ASN A 325 6.23 -3.44 -7.55
N GLN A 326 7.41 -4.04 -7.68
CA GLN A 326 7.55 -5.44 -8.07
C GLN A 326 8.81 -6.08 -7.48
N TYR A 327 8.77 -7.40 -7.34
CA TYR A 327 9.95 -8.22 -7.15
C TYR A 327 10.22 -8.98 -8.46
N THR A 328 11.48 -9.15 -8.84
CA THR A 328 11.83 -9.74 -10.12
C THR A 328 12.87 -10.83 -9.88
N LEU A 329 12.57 -12.05 -10.30
CA LEU A 329 13.47 -13.18 -10.26
C LEU A 329 14.48 -13.06 -11.41
N VAL A 330 15.77 -13.09 -11.09
CA VAL A 330 16.87 -12.94 -12.04
C VAL A 330 17.77 -14.16 -11.97
N ALA A 331 18.16 -14.69 -13.14
CA ALA A 331 19.14 -15.76 -13.23
C ALA A 331 20.57 -15.23 -13.10
N THR A 332 21.40 -15.92 -12.31
CA THR A 332 22.77 -15.52 -11.99
C THR A 332 23.76 -16.64 -12.31
N PRO A 333 24.00 -16.93 -13.61
CA PRO A 333 24.88 -18.02 -14.02
C PRO A 333 26.34 -17.74 -13.62
N ALA A 334 27.08 -18.81 -13.30
CA ALA A 334 28.50 -18.71 -13.00
C ALA A 334 29.28 -18.10 -14.17
N GLY A 335 30.08 -17.06 -13.89
CA GLY A 335 30.85 -16.34 -14.93
C GLY A 335 30.03 -15.40 -15.81
N GLY A 336 28.72 -15.21 -15.53
CA GLY A 336 27.89 -14.21 -16.18
C GLY A 336 28.22 -12.78 -15.74
N SER A 337 27.60 -11.79 -16.40
CA SER A 337 27.74 -10.36 -16.05
C SER A 337 27.03 -9.99 -14.73
N VAL A 338 26.04 -10.78 -14.32
CA VAL A 338 25.27 -10.59 -13.09
C VAL A 338 25.91 -11.36 -11.94
N SER A 339 26.12 -10.69 -10.81
CA SER A 339 26.75 -11.31 -9.63
C SER A 339 25.87 -12.39 -9.00
N ALA A 340 26.40 -13.60 -8.85
CA ALA A 340 25.77 -14.68 -8.09
C ALA A 340 25.93 -14.53 -6.56
N LYS A 341 26.81 -13.65 -6.10
CA LYS A 341 27.20 -13.55 -4.69
C LYS A 341 26.11 -12.89 -3.85
N VAL A 342 25.45 -13.67 -2.98
CA VAL A 342 24.55 -13.17 -1.93
C VAL A 342 25.31 -13.10 -0.59
N PRO A 343 25.26 -11.96 0.14
CA PRO A 343 25.82 -11.85 1.48
C PRO A 343 25.12 -12.78 2.48
N VAL A 344 25.88 -13.27 3.47
CA VAL A 344 25.35 -14.05 4.60
C VAL A 344 25.62 -13.30 5.90
N ARG A 345 24.61 -13.13 6.76
CA ARG A 345 24.72 -12.39 8.02
C ARG A 345 24.12 -13.17 9.19
N ALA A 346 24.70 -13.02 10.36
CA ALA A 346 24.19 -13.64 11.59
C ALA A 346 23.17 -12.72 12.27
N LEU A 347 22.05 -13.29 12.73
CA LEU A 347 21.12 -12.63 13.63
C LEU A 347 21.59 -12.82 15.07
N ALA A 348 21.45 -11.78 15.88
CA ALA A 348 21.70 -11.82 17.31
C ALA A 348 20.38 -11.90 18.07
N PHE A 349 20.35 -12.63 19.20
CA PHE A 349 19.20 -12.59 20.10
C PHE A 349 19.24 -11.29 20.93
N ASP A 350 18.17 -10.52 20.87
CA ASP A 350 17.94 -9.36 21.73
C ASP A 350 16.95 -9.74 22.86
N PRO A 351 17.42 -9.88 24.10
CA PRO A 351 16.57 -10.24 25.24
C PRO A 351 15.58 -9.13 25.62
N THR A 352 15.86 -7.87 25.25
CA THR A 352 15.01 -6.72 25.59
C THR A 352 13.72 -6.75 24.78
N THR A 353 13.84 -7.04 23.49
CA THR A 353 12.71 -7.13 22.56
C THR A 353 12.18 -8.55 22.39
N SER A 354 12.85 -9.55 23.00
CA SER A 354 12.57 -10.98 22.78
C SER A 354 12.49 -11.31 21.30
N SER A 355 13.50 -10.87 20.54
CA SER A 355 13.55 -11.02 19.09
C SER A 355 14.95 -11.39 18.60
N TYR A 356 15.03 -12.04 17.45
CA TYR A 356 16.29 -12.12 16.72
C TYR A 356 16.42 -10.90 15.82
N SER A 357 17.57 -10.22 15.85
CA SER A 357 17.75 -8.96 15.14
C SER A 357 19.09 -8.86 14.43
N PHE A 358 19.12 -7.99 13.42
CA PHE A 358 20.33 -7.55 12.73
C PHE A 358 20.19 -6.06 12.44
N THR A 359 21.25 -5.28 12.66
CA THR A 359 21.32 -3.87 12.27
C THR A 359 22.47 -3.69 11.29
N SER A 360 22.17 -3.13 10.11
CA SER A 360 23.17 -2.84 9.09
C SER A 360 24.06 -1.66 9.50
N ASN A 361 25.30 -1.62 9.00
CA ASN A 361 26.23 -0.50 9.16
C ASN A 361 26.05 0.62 8.12
N ASP A 362 24.90 0.68 7.47
CA ASP A 362 24.58 1.73 6.48
C ASP A 362 24.53 3.12 7.14
N THR A 363 24.76 4.19 6.35
CA THR A 363 24.65 5.58 6.82
C THR A 363 23.31 5.87 7.49
N GLN A 364 22.27 5.17 7.07
CA GLN A 364 20.99 5.06 7.75
C GLN A 364 20.74 3.59 8.09
N PRO A 365 20.95 3.15 9.35
CA PRO A 365 20.86 1.75 9.72
C PRO A 365 19.47 1.16 9.51
N ILE A 366 19.42 0.04 8.78
CA ILE A 366 18.27 -0.85 8.68
C ILE A 366 18.38 -1.92 9.77
N THR A 367 17.33 -2.03 10.57
CA THR A 367 17.18 -3.10 11.57
C THR A 367 16.16 -4.10 11.08
N LEU A 368 16.53 -5.38 11.02
CA LEU A 368 15.58 -6.48 10.91
C LEU A 368 15.30 -7.02 12.32
N SER A 369 14.05 -7.30 12.63
CA SER A 369 13.64 -7.90 13.90
C SER A 369 12.61 -8.99 13.65
N PHE A 370 12.85 -10.15 14.25
CA PHE A 370 12.03 -11.35 14.16
C PHE A 370 11.55 -11.74 15.56
N PRO A 371 10.38 -11.24 16.01
CA PRO A 371 9.87 -11.48 17.35
C PRO A 371 9.55 -12.95 17.64
N ILE A 372 9.86 -13.40 18.85
CA ILE A 372 9.63 -14.77 19.32
C ILE A 372 8.96 -14.81 20.69
N ILE A 373 8.30 -15.92 21.00
CA ILE A 373 7.78 -16.26 22.32
C ILE A 373 8.72 -17.28 22.95
N HIS A 374 9.35 -16.89 24.06
CA HIS A 374 10.11 -17.82 24.91
C HIS A 374 9.17 -18.59 25.85
N LEU A 375 9.21 -19.92 25.78
CA LEU A 375 8.51 -20.81 26.71
C LEU A 375 9.44 -21.18 27.87
N GLY A 376 9.39 -20.41 28.95
CA GLY A 376 9.92 -20.81 30.26
C GLY A 376 11.13 -20.01 30.80
N ASP A 377 11.17 -19.97 32.13
CA ASP A 377 11.96 -19.06 32.97
C ASP A 377 13.48 -19.29 32.81
N GLY A 378 14.12 -18.44 32.00
CA GLY A 378 15.58 -18.28 32.00
C GLY A 378 16.40 -19.33 31.24
N SER A 379 15.80 -20.19 30.44
CA SER A 379 16.52 -21.18 29.62
C SER A 379 16.64 -20.74 28.16
N THR A 380 17.86 -20.75 27.61
CA THR A 380 18.17 -20.47 26.20
C THR A 380 18.06 -21.71 25.28
N THR A 381 17.62 -22.86 25.81
CA THR A 381 17.67 -24.16 25.09
C THR A 381 16.32 -24.69 24.60
N SER A 382 15.21 -23.98 24.89
CA SER A 382 13.89 -24.34 24.35
C SER A 382 13.72 -23.73 22.95
N PRO A 383 13.17 -24.46 21.96
CA PRO A 383 13.00 -23.92 20.62
C PRO A 383 12.09 -22.69 20.64
N ALA A 384 12.56 -21.61 20.03
CA ALA A 384 11.83 -20.36 19.94
C ALA A 384 10.57 -20.54 19.08
N ARG A 385 9.42 -20.05 19.56
CA ARG A 385 8.19 -20.02 18.76
C ARG A 385 8.01 -18.64 18.13
N PRO A 386 7.67 -18.51 16.84
CA PRO A 386 7.36 -17.22 16.23
C PRO A 386 6.24 -16.48 16.99
N ALA A 387 6.43 -15.20 17.26
CA ALA A 387 5.38 -14.33 17.81
C ALA A 387 4.54 -13.69 16.69
N GLN A 388 3.32 -13.25 17.03
CA GLN A 388 2.50 -12.51 16.08
C GLN A 388 3.06 -11.09 15.86
N VAL A 389 3.17 -10.71 14.59
CA VAL A 389 3.56 -9.36 14.15
C VAL A 389 2.32 -8.63 13.65
N PRO A 390 2.14 -7.33 13.96
CA PRO A 390 1.04 -6.54 13.42
C PRO A 390 1.02 -6.58 11.88
N THR A 391 -0.15 -6.82 11.30
CA THR A 391 -0.34 -6.81 9.85
C THR A 391 -0.63 -5.40 9.36
N TYR A 392 0.15 -4.94 8.40
CA TYR A 392 -0.09 -3.75 7.60
C TYR A 392 -0.85 -4.14 6.32
N THR A 393 -2.12 -3.77 6.25
CA THR A 393 -3.02 -4.07 5.13
C THR A 393 -2.98 -3.02 4.02
N GLY A 394 -2.28 -1.90 4.22
CA GLY A 394 -2.19 -0.80 3.26
C GLY A 394 -1.45 -1.12 1.97
N VAL A 395 -0.79 -2.27 1.94
CA VAL A 395 -0.11 -2.84 0.79
C VAL A 395 -0.49 -4.31 0.73
N THR A 396 -0.63 -4.83 -0.48
CA THR A 396 -0.75 -6.26 -0.71
C THR A 396 0.30 -6.69 -1.72
N LEU A 397 0.67 -7.97 -1.71
CA LEU A 397 1.52 -8.59 -2.72
C LEU A 397 0.75 -9.70 -3.41
N SER A 398 0.58 -9.60 -4.73
CA SER A 398 0.01 -10.68 -5.54
C SER A 398 1.10 -11.29 -6.43
N PRO A 399 1.20 -12.62 -6.52
CA PRO A 399 2.16 -13.25 -7.41
C PRO A 399 1.67 -13.18 -8.85
N LEU A 400 2.50 -12.65 -9.76
CA LEU A 400 2.26 -12.61 -11.20
C LEU A 400 3.45 -13.25 -11.90
N LEU A 401 3.21 -14.19 -12.82
CA LEU A 401 4.27 -14.77 -13.66
C LEU A 401 4.24 -14.11 -15.03
N VAL A 402 5.34 -13.47 -15.44
CA VAL A 402 5.48 -12.85 -16.77
C VAL A 402 6.55 -13.56 -17.61
N GLN A 403 6.57 -13.28 -18.92
CA GLN A 403 7.58 -13.87 -19.80
C GLN A 403 8.99 -13.35 -19.47
N PRO A 404 10.03 -14.18 -19.67
CA PRO A 404 11.39 -13.74 -19.43
C PRO A 404 11.83 -12.63 -20.40
N GLU A 405 12.44 -11.58 -19.88
CA GLU A 405 13.01 -10.48 -20.66
C GLU A 405 14.51 -10.33 -20.39
N THR A 406 15.26 -9.86 -21.39
CA THR A 406 16.70 -9.60 -21.25
C THR A 406 16.95 -8.24 -20.60
N LEU A 407 17.78 -8.20 -19.57
CA LEU A 407 18.18 -6.96 -18.92
C LEU A 407 19.23 -6.21 -19.76
N PRO A 408 19.17 -4.87 -19.85
CA PRO A 408 20.17 -4.10 -20.58
C PRO A 408 21.57 -4.28 -19.98
N ALA A 409 22.59 -4.45 -20.82
CA ALA A 409 23.96 -4.75 -20.37
C ALA A 409 24.61 -3.67 -19.48
N PHE A 410 24.07 -2.44 -19.48
CA PHE A 410 24.54 -1.31 -18.66
C PHE A 410 23.68 -1.07 -17.40
N GLU A 411 22.58 -1.82 -17.23
CA GLU A 411 21.67 -1.77 -16.08
C GLU A 411 21.72 -3.12 -15.35
N LEU A 412 22.90 -3.48 -14.82
CA LEU A 412 23.00 -4.67 -13.98
C LEU A 412 22.20 -4.44 -12.67
N PRO A 413 21.47 -5.45 -12.18
CA PRO A 413 20.66 -5.27 -10.98
C PRO A 413 21.52 -5.03 -9.73
N ASP A 414 21.08 -4.07 -8.91
CA ASP A 414 21.59 -3.90 -7.55
C ASP A 414 20.80 -4.78 -6.59
N PHE A 415 21.32 -5.97 -6.33
CA PHE A 415 20.67 -6.90 -5.42
C PHE A 415 20.77 -6.41 -3.98
N ARG A 416 19.61 -6.08 -3.41
CA ARG A 416 19.46 -5.75 -1.99
C ARG A 416 18.94 -6.95 -1.21
N ASP A 417 19.61 -8.08 -1.40
CA ASP A 417 19.27 -9.35 -0.78
C ASP A 417 20.36 -9.84 0.19
N CYS A 418 19.96 -10.66 1.15
CA CYS A 418 20.87 -11.28 2.10
C CYS A 418 20.27 -12.56 2.66
N ILE A 419 21.12 -13.54 2.96
CA ILE A 419 20.75 -14.70 3.77
C ILE A 419 21.06 -14.40 5.23
N TYR A 420 20.03 -14.40 6.08
CA TYR A 420 20.16 -14.25 7.51
C TYR A 420 20.10 -15.60 8.22
N CYS A 421 21.08 -15.84 9.07
CA CYS A 421 21.20 -17.07 9.86
C CYS A 421 20.83 -16.79 11.31
N PHE A 422 19.83 -17.52 11.82
CA PHE A 422 19.56 -17.56 13.25
C PHE A 422 20.70 -18.26 14.00
N PRO A 423 20.91 -17.96 15.29
CA PRO A 423 21.82 -18.75 16.13
C PRO A 423 21.46 -20.23 16.07
N ILE A 424 22.46 -21.11 16.01
CA ILE A 424 22.24 -22.55 15.79
C ILE A 424 21.33 -23.18 16.87
N GLU A 425 21.42 -22.67 18.10
CA GLU A 425 20.64 -23.11 19.25
C GLU A 425 19.14 -22.78 19.14
N SER A 426 18.75 -21.86 18.24
CA SER A 426 17.35 -21.50 18.02
C SER A 426 16.54 -22.62 17.36
N GLY A 427 17.20 -23.52 16.61
CA GLY A 427 16.56 -24.51 15.75
C GLY A 427 15.83 -23.94 14.53
N LEU A 428 15.93 -22.62 14.28
CA LEU A 428 15.25 -21.96 13.16
C LEU A 428 16.10 -22.02 11.87
N PRO A 429 15.48 -22.29 10.71
CA PRO A 429 16.19 -22.30 9.43
C PRO A 429 16.59 -20.88 9.01
N PRO A 430 17.65 -20.72 8.21
CA PRO A 430 18.02 -19.42 7.65
C PRO A 430 16.94 -18.91 6.69
N ILE A 431 16.89 -17.60 6.52
CA ILE A 431 15.92 -16.89 5.68
C ILE A 431 16.65 -16.06 4.61
N TYR A 432 16.08 -15.98 3.42
CA TYR A 432 16.52 -15.10 2.36
C TYR A 432 15.63 -13.86 2.35
N VAL A 433 16.23 -12.69 2.47
CA VAL A 433 15.53 -11.41 2.64
C VAL A 433 15.91 -10.49 1.49
N VAL A 434 14.93 -9.83 0.88
CA VAL A 434 15.13 -8.87 -0.22
C VAL A 434 14.43 -7.57 0.11
N PHE A 435 15.14 -6.45 0.03
CA PHE A 435 14.56 -5.12 0.14
C PHE A 435 14.23 -4.56 -1.23
N ASN A 436 13.12 -3.84 -1.34
CA ASN A 436 12.83 -3.10 -2.55
C ASN A 436 13.61 -1.78 -2.66
N SER A 437 13.81 -1.33 -3.89
CA SER A 437 14.26 0.03 -4.18
C SER A 437 13.13 1.03 -3.88
N PRO A 438 13.41 2.14 -3.17
CA PRO A 438 12.43 3.21 -2.96
C PRO A 438 12.17 4.07 -4.20
N TYR A 439 12.92 3.87 -5.30
CA TYR A 439 12.76 4.62 -6.54
C TYR A 439 12.78 3.68 -7.75
N GLU A 440 11.87 3.88 -8.69
CA GLU A 440 11.80 3.08 -9.90
C GLU A 440 13.11 3.18 -10.72
N GLY A 441 13.65 2.02 -11.08
CA GLY A 441 14.86 1.92 -11.92
C GLY A 441 16.13 2.46 -11.29
N ALA A 442 16.16 2.73 -9.98
CA ALA A 442 17.38 3.11 -9.28
C ALA A 442 18.29 1.88 -9.06
N THR A 443 19.52 1.96 -9.56
CA THR A 443 20.47 0.84 -9.60
C THR A 443 21.72 1.08 -8.79
N THR A 444 21.83 2.22 -8.10
CA THR A 444 23.06 2.58 -7.39
C THR A 444 22.75 3.42 -6.16
N ARG A 445 23.33 3.03 -5.01
CA ARG A 445 23.36 3.89 -3.82
C ARG A 445 24.49 4.90 -3.91
N GLY A 446 24.16 6.19 -3.78
CA GLY A 446 25.13 7.27 -3.69
C GLY A 446 26.04 7.12 -2.47
N LYS A 447 27.33 7.39 -2.65
CA LYS A 447 28.36 7.24 -1.61
C LYS A 447 28.22 8.30 -0.52
N TYR A 448 27.87 9.52 -0.89
CA TYR A 448 27.80 10.67 0.02
C TYR A 448 26.36 10.98 0.45
N SER A 449 25.45 10.99 -0.51
CA SER A 449 24.02 11.24 -0.31
C SER A 449 23.33 10.09 0.43
N GLY A 450 23.80 8.85 0.23
CA GLY A 450 23.13 7.64 0.70
C GLY A 450 21.85 7.30 -0.07
N ARG A 451 21.43 8.14 -1.03
CA ARG A 451 20.21 7.99 -1.83
C ARG A 451 20.42 6.97 -2.95
N PHE A 452 19.39 6.19 -3.22
CA PHE A 452 19.36 5.35 -4.42
C PHE A 452 18.99 6.19 -5.64
N PHE A 453 19.72 6.02 -6.74
CA PHE A 453 19.43 6.66 -8.01
C PHE A 453 19.94 5.82 -9.19
N ASN A 454 19.61 6.23 -10.41
CA ASN A 454 20.13 5.66 -11.64
C ASN A 454 21.17 6.61 -12.26
N PRO A 455 22.48 6.29 -12.21
CA PRO A 455 23.51 7.15 -12.77
C PRO A 455 23.38 7.36 -14.29
N ALA A 456 22.83 6.39 -15.02
CA ALA A 456 22.61 6.51 -16.47
C ALA A 456 21.47 7.48 -16.81
N LYS A 457 20.53 7.71 -15.88
CA LYS A 457 19.40 8.63 -16.03
C LYS A 457 19.54 9.91 -15.20
N ALA A 458 20.76 10.25 -14.77
CA ALA A 458 21.03 11.39 -13.88
C ALA A 458 21.47 12.69 -14.60
N GLY A 459 21.39 12.75 -15.93
CA GLY A 459 21.77 13.95 -16.68
C GLY A 459 23.28 14.20 -16.77
N GLY A 460 24.08 13.13 -16.84
CA GLY A 460 25.53 13.17 -16.99
C GLY A 460 26.30 12.50 -15.85
N PRO A 461 27.63 12.34 -15.98
CA PRO A 461 28.45 11.67 -14.98
C PRO A 461 28.46 12.41 -13.63
N ILE A 462 28.80 11.70 -12.56
CA ILE A 462 29.14 12.31 -11.27
C ILE A 462 30.52 12.97 -11.38
N LEU A 463 30.63 14.20 -10.90
CA LEU A 463 31.83 15.02 -10.94
C LEU A 463 32.35 15.29 -9.52
N ASP A 464 33.64 15.59 -9.38
CA ASP A 464 34.24 15.98 -8.11
C ASP A 464 34.18 17.52 -7.97
N LEU A 465 33.05 18.06 -7.51
CA LEU A 465 32.82 19.50 -7.44
C LEU A 465 32.98 20.06 -6.01
N ASP A 466 33.27 21.36 -5.95
CA ASP A 466 33.40 22.13 -4.72
C ASP A 466 32.44 23.33 -4.75
N TRP A 467 31.60 23.45 -3.72
CA TRP A 467 30.64 24.53 -3.54
C TRP A 467 31.22 25.72 -2.75
N THR A 468 32.36 25.56 -2.09
CA THR A 468 32.85 26.53 -1.09
C THR A 468 33.28 27.86 -1.70
N SER A 469 33.71 27.87 -2.96
CA SER A 469 34.14 29.08 -3.69
C SER A 469 33.01 29.79 -4.44
N ALA A 470 31.76 29.35 -4.30
CA ALA A 470 30.63 29.91 -5.04
C ALA A 470 30.42 31.41 -4.73
N THR A 471 30.12 32.17 -5.79
CA THR A 471 29.75 33.58 -5.73
C THR A 471 28.36 33.75 -6.30
N VAL A 472 27.49 34.42 -5.56
CA VAL A 472 26.09 34.65 -5.96
C VAL A 472 26.05 35.83 -6.93
N ILE A 473 25.51 35.59 -8.13
CA ILE A 473 25.26 36.60 -9.15
C ILE A 473 23.80 36.57 -9.59
N GLN A 474 23.30 37.70 -10.12
CA GLN A 474 21.91 37.85 -10.57
C GLN A 474 21.48 36.73 -11.53
N ALA A 475 22.27 36.45 -12.56
CA ALA A 475 21.95 35.43 -13.54
C ALA A 475 21.76 34.04 -12.92
N GLY A 476 22.52 33.71 -11.88
CA GLY A 476 22.34 32.44 -11.18
C GLY A 476 21.12 32.46 -10.25
N ILE A 477 20.79 33.58 -9.60
CA ILE A 477 19.52 33.69 -8.84
C ILE A 477 18.33 33.46 -9.76
N ASP A 478 18.37 34.02 -10.97
CA ASP A 478 17.30 33.85 -11.96
C ASP A 478 17.17 32.38 -12.38
N LEU A 479 18.28 31.65 -12.52
CA LEU A 479 18.28 30.21 -12.80
C LEU A 479 17.79 29.38 -11.61
N VAL A 480 18.15 29.75 -10.37
CA VAL A 480 17.62 29.10 -9.16
C VAL A 480 16.10 29.24 -9.11
N LYS A 481 15.56 30.44 -9.31
CA LYS A 481 14.10 30.68 -9.39
C LYS A 481 13.43 29.87 -10.48
N LEU A 482 14.06 29.76 -11.65
CA LEU A 482 13.57 28.97 -12.77
C LEU A 482 13.51 27.48 -12.43
N HIS A 483 14.52 26.96 -11.73
CA HIS A 483 14.58 25.57 -11.33
C HIS A 483 13.57 25.25 -10.24
N THR A 484 13.58 25.98 -9.12
CA THR A 484 12.72 25.71 -7.97
C THR A 484 11.25 25.95 -8.29
N GLY A 485 10.94 26.92 -9.17
CA GLY A 485 9.58 27.21 -9.63
C GLY A 485 8.89 26.05 -10.36
N ARG A 486 9.64 25.03 -10.78
CA ARG A 486 9.11 23.79 -11.39
C ARG A 486 8.25 22.97 -10.42
N PHE A 487 8.59 22.96 -9.14
CA PHE A 487 8.08 21.97 -8.17
C PHE A 487 6.86 22.45 -7.37
N GLY A 488 6.20 23.52 -7.82
CA GLY A 488 5.13 24.17 -7.08
C GLY A 488 5.64 25.14 -6.00
N PRO A 489 4.74 25.91 -5.34
CA PRO A 489 5.13 26.87 -4.32
C PRO A 489 5.81 26.20 -3.12
N SER A 490 6.94 26.75 -2.67
CA SER A 490 7.64 26.34 -1.44
C SER A 490 8.09 27.58 -0.65
N ASP A 491 7.62 27.69 0.59
CA ASP A 491 7.97 28.74 1.54
C ASP A 491 9.46 28.68 1.89
N ALA A 492 10.02 27.47 2.00
CA ALA A 492 11.44 27.26 2.25
C ALA A 492 12.30 27.80 1.10
N ASN A 493 11.93 27.47 -0.14
CA ASN A 493 12.59 28.01 -1.34
C ASN A 493 12.47 29.52 -1.42
N ALA A 494 11.31 30.09 -1.08
CA ALA A 494 11.10 31.53 -1.08
C ALA A 494 12.07 32.24 -0.10
N ILE A 495 12.28 31.67 1.09
CA ILE A 495 13.23 32.21 2.08
C ILE A 495 14.67 32.11 1.56
N MET A 496 15.07 30.96 1.02
CA MET A 496 16.43 30.79 0.50
C MET A 496 16.71 31.76 -0.68
N ILE A 497 15.74 31.95 -1.58
CA ILE A 497 15.85 32.89 -2.70
C ILE A 497 15.96 34.34 -2.20
N ASP A 498 15.13 34.77 -1.23
CA ASP A 498 15.21 36.10 -0.63
C ASP A 498 16.58 36.35 0.03
N ARG A 499 17.13 35.32 0.71
CA ARG A 499 18.50 35.39 1.25
C ARG A 499 19.54 35.61 0.16
N LEU A 500 19.48 34.88 -0.94
CA LEU A 500 20.42 35.06 -2.07
C LEU A 500 20.34 36.48 -2.65
N GLU A 501 19.16 37.06 -2.74
CA GLU A 501 18.98 38.45 -3.20
C GLU A 501 19.55 39.47 -2.21
N LYS A 502 19.35 39.27 -0.91
CA LYS A 502 19.95 40.11 0.15
C LYS A 502 21.47 40.03 0.13
N ILE A 503 22.03 38.84 -0.10
CA ILE A 503 23.48 38.64 -0.27
C ILE A 503 23.98 39.42 -1.49
N LEU A 504 23.29 39.35 -2.63
CA LEU A 504 23.65 40.07 -3.83
C LEU A 504 23.67 41.60 -3.62
N ARG A 505 22.74 42.12 -2.81
CA ARG A 505 22.67 43.55 -2.43
C ARG A 505 23.68 43.95 -1.33
N GLY A 506 24.41 43.00 -0.75
CA GLY A 506 25.32 43.25 0.37
C GLY A 506 24.63 43.47 1.71
N GLU A 507 23.34 43.15 1.82
CA GLU A 507 22.52 43.27 3.03
C GLU A 507 22.74 42.09 4.00
N LEU A 508 23.24 40.96 3.49
CA LEU A 508 23.47 39.74 4.26
C LEU A 508 24.84 39.13 3.90
N ILE A 509 25.54 38.61 4.91
CA ILE A 509 26.80 37.90 4.73
C ILE A 509 26.51 36.47 4.27
N ILE A 510 27.07 36.09 3.13
CA ILE A 510 26.90 34.73 2.59
C ILE A 510 27.41 33.66 3.57
N MET A 511 26.56 32.67 3.87
CA MET A 511 26.90 31.54 4.71
C MET A 511 27.12 30.27 3.87
N ALA A 512 27.65 29.21 4.50
CA ALA A 512 27.89 27.94 3.84
C ALA A 512 26.60 27.31 3.27
N VAL A 513 25.47 27.42 3.99
CA VAL A 513 24.16 26.94 3.56
C VAL A 513 23.67 27.64 2.29
N ASP A 514 23.87 28.96 2.18
CA ASP A 514 23.49 29.74 1.00
C ASP A 514 24.29 29.29 -0.24
N LYS A 515 25.59 28.99 -0.07
CA LYS A 515 26.45 28.47 -1.15
C LYS A 515 26.04 27.07 -1.59
N ARG A 516 25.76 26.18 -0.63
CA ARG A 516 25.31 24.81 -0.95
C ARG A 516 23.99 24.83 -1.69
N PHE A 517 22.98 25.55 -1.18
CA PHE A 517 21.71 25.73 -1.88
C PHE A 517 21.92 26.29 -3.29
N TYR A 518 22.60 27.42 -3.42
CA TYR A 518 22.83 28.07 -4.71
C TYR A 518 23.50 27.16 -5.74
N THR A 519 24.56 26.44 -5.35
CA THR A 519 25.28 25.54 -6.26
C THR A 519 24.52 24.26 -6.57
N HIS A 520 23.82 23.70 -5.58
CA HIS A 520 22.95 22.53 -5.74
C HIS A 520 21.86 22.81 -6.78
N GLU A 521 21.07 23.86 -6.60
CA GLU A 521 19.94 24.17 -7.50
C GLU A 521 20.39 24.43 -8.95
N LEU A 522 21.55 25.09 -9.14
CA LEU A 522 22.10 25.33 -10.46
C LEU A 522 22.56 24.03 -11.13
N ARG A 523 23.27 23.17 -10.39
CA ARG A 523 23.79 21.92 -10.92
C ARG A 523 22.68 20.92 -11.22
N GLU A 524 21.64 20.88 -10.39
CA GLU A 524 20.48 20.04 -10.62
C GLU A 524 19.74 20.49 -11.89
N LEU A 525 19.54 21.81 -12.09
CA LEU A 525 18.98 22.35 -13.33
C LEU A 525 19.77 21.95 -14.59
N GLU A 526 21.11 22.00 -14.54
CA GLU A 526 21.94 21.55 -15.66
C GLU A 526 21.68 20.09 -16.03
N ARG A 527 21.56 19.21 -15.02
CA ARG A 527 21.27 17.79 -15.23
C ARG A 527 19.90 17.59 -15.89
N PHE A 528 18.88 18.33 -15.45
CA PHE A 528 17.57 18.32 -16.10
C PHE A 528 17.64 18.73 -17.58
N ARG A 529 18.43 19.76 -17.91
CA ARG A 529 18.61 20.20 -19.31
C ARG A 529 19.33 19.15 -20.15
N VAL A 530 20.33 18.45 -19.58
CA VAL A 530 21.01 17.33 -20.26
C VAL A 530 20.04 16.19 -20.56
N LEU A 531 19.05 15.95 -19.70
CA LEU A 531 17.98 14.97 -19.93
C LEU A 531 16.92 15.44 -20.93
N GLY A 532 17.02 16.68 -21.45
CA GLY A 532 16.05 17.25 -22.38
C GLY A 532 14.73 17.69 -21.74
N VAL A 533 14.68 17.79 -20.41
CA VAL A 533 13.50 18.31 -19.70
C VAL A 533 13.44 19.82 -19.87
N ALA A 534 12.31 20.33 -20.37
CA ALA A 534 12.12 21.75 -20.58
C ALA A 534 12.12 22.53 -19.25
N ASP A 535 12.70 23.73 -19.27
CA ASP A 535 12.73 24.62 -18.11
C ASP A 535 11.30 24.91 -17.61
N GLY A 536 11.11 24.89 -16.28
CA GLY A 536 9.81 25.10 -15.64
C GLY A 536 8.80 23.93 -15.73
N VAL A 537 9.10 22.84 -16.44
CA VAL A 537 8.19 21.68 -16.55
C VAL A 537 8.50 20.64 -15.49
N ASN A 538 7.52 20.32 -14.64
CA ASN A 538 7.62 19.17 -13.73
C ASN A 538 7.31 17.88 -14.50
N SER A 539 8.15 16.86 -14.32
CA SER A 539 7.96 15.57 -15.00
C SER A 539 6.81 14.81 -14.33
N ASN A 540 5.96 14.18 -15.14
CA ASN A 540 4.87 13.32 -14.64
C ASN A 540 5.36 11.87 -14.54
N ASP A 541 6.38 11.67 -13.72
CA ASP A 541 7.13 10.41 -13.57
C ASP A 541 7.32 10.02 -12.09
N ASP A 542 6.40 10.47 -11.24
CA ASP A 542 6.40 10.21 -9.80
C ASP A 542 7.74 10.57 -9.10
N GLY A 543 8.47 11.56 -9.65
CA GLY A 543 9.69 12.09 -9.08
C GLY A 543 10.95 11.27 -9.41
N VAL A 544 10.90 10.34 -10.37
CA VAL A 544 12.06 9.52 -10.77
C VAL A 544 13.20 10.37 -11.32
N ILE A 545 12.93 11.26 -12.28
CA ILE A 545 13.93 12.16 -12.86
C ILE A 545 14.48 13.06 -11.76
N TRP A 546 13.60 13.67 -10.95
CA TRP A 546 14.02 14.50 -9.82
C TRP A 546 14.97 13.74 -8.90
N ASN A 547 14.61 12.54 -8.47
CA ASN A 547 15.48 11.77 -7.59
C ASN A 547 16.84 11.48 -8.22
N ASN A 548 16.87 11.14 -9.52
CA ASN A 548 18.11 10.85 -10.22
C ASN A 548 19.02 12.07 -10.35
N THR A 549 18.46 13.23 -10.72
CA THR A 549 19.22 14.48 -10.84
C THR A 549 19.64 15.02 -9.47
N HIS A 550 18.75 14.93 -8.48
CA HIS A 550 18.97 15.41 -7.12
C HIS A 550 20.08 14.62 -6.43
N ALA A 551 19.97 13.29 -6.39
CA ALA A 551 20.97 12.42 -5.78
C ALA A 551 22.34 12.61 -6.43
N ALA A 552 22.39 12.67 -7.77
CA ALA A 552 23.64 12.89 -8.49
C ALA A 552 24.26 14.26 -8.19
N THR A 553 23.45 15.29 -7.95
CA THR A 553 23.93 16.62 -7.56
C THR A 553 24.50 16.61 -6.14
N LEU A 554 23.86 15.90 -5.21
CA LEU A 554 24.42 15.69 -3.86
C LEU A 554 25.75 14.96 -3.92
N GLU A 555 25.88 13.94 -4.78
CA GLU A 555 27.14 13.23 -5.00
C GLU A 555 28.23 14.15 -5.57
N ASP A 556 27.88 15.05 -6.51
CA ASP A 556 28.85 15.99 -7.11
C ASP A 556 29.56 16.83 -6.02
N TYR A 557 28.78 17.28 -5.04
CA TYR A 557 29.22 18.14 -3.96
C TYR A 557 29.57 17.41 -2.66
N LYS A 558 29.51 16.08 -2.65
CA LYS A 558 29.79 15.21 -1.48
C LYS A 558 28.90 15.55 -0.28
N LEU A 559 27.64 15.90 -0.55
CA LEU A 559 26.65 16.27 0.44
C LEU A 559 25.80 15.05 0.82
N LYS A 560 25.33 15.02 2.07
CA LYS A 560 24.34 14.06 2.53
C LYS A 560 22.93 14.51 2.10
N ASP A 561 22.00 13.57 2.03
CA ASP A 561 20.56 13.85 1.89
C ASP A 561 19.98 14.37 3.22
N ASP A 562 20.40 15.58 3.59
CA ASP A 562 20.03 16.22 4.85
C ASP A 562 19.52 17.63 4.57
N PHE A 563 18.28 17.89 4.98
CA PHE A 563 17.57 19.13 4.74
C PHE A 563 18.31 20.33 5.38
N GLU A 564 18.97 20.13 6.51
CA GLU A 564 19.76 21.17 7.21
C GLU A 564 21.03 21.59 6.45
N LEU A 565 21.48 20.79 5.47
CA LEU A 565 22.61 21.17 4.64
C LEU A 565 22.22 22.22 3.59
N LEU A 566 21.00 22.19 3.09
CA LEU A 566 20.52 23.05 2.02
C LEU A 566 19.63 24.21 2.50
N TYR A 567 18.98 24.09 3.66
CA TYR A 567 18.04 25.09 4.16
C TYR A 567 18.46 25.66 5.51
N THR A 568 18.20 26.95 5.74
CA THR A 568 18.41 27.57 7.06
C THR A 568 17.31 27.15 8.03
N PRO A 569 17.52 27.24 9.35
CA PRO A 569 16.48 26.94 10.34
C PRO A 569 15.16 27.66 10.09
N GLU A 570 15.21 28.91 9.63
CA GLU A 570 14.00 29.70 9.30
C GLU A 570 13.26 29.14 8.10
N ALA A 571 13.99 28.68 7.07
CA ALA A 571 13.40 28.03 5.90
C ALA A 571 12.78 26.68 6.26
N ILE A 572 13.42 25.91 7.15
CA ILE A 572 12.91 24.64 7.68
C ILE A 572 11.63 24.85 8.49
N GLU A 573 11.59 25.88 9.34
CA GLU A 573 10.39 26.22 10.10
C GLU A 573 9.22 26.63 9.18
N ALA A 574 9.52 27.35 8.10
CA ALA A 574 8.51 27.75 7.13
C ALA A 574 7.97 26.56 6.32
N ASP A 575 8.84 25.61 5.95
CA ASP A 575 8.44 24.34 5.32
C ASP A 575 7.44 23.55 6.18
N ASN A 576 7.77 23.40 7.47
CA ASN A 576 6.91 22.75 8.45
C ASN A 576 5.54 23.46 8.56
N LYS A 577 5.53 24.80 8.59
CA LYS A 577 4.30 25.59 8.63
C LYS A 577 3.48 25.49 7.34
N GLN A 578 4.11 25.46 6.17
CA GLN A 578 3.41 25.27 4.91
C GLN A 578 2.74 23.90 4.87
N THR A 579 3.49 22.86 5.20
CA THR A 579 3.00 21.48 5.28
C THR A 579 1.79 21.35 6.23
N ASP A 580 1.84 22.02 7.39
CA ASP A 580 0.72 22.06 8.34
C ASP A 580 -0.53 22.75 7.78
N ARG A 581 -0.35 23.83 6.99
CA ARG A 581 -1.47 24.55 6.36
C ARG A 581 -2.11 23.74 5.26
N GLU A 582 -1.32 23.10 4.40
CA GLU A 582 -1.78 22.25 3.32
C GLU A 582 -2.53 21.03 3.88
N SER A 583 -1.99 20.40 4.92
CA SER A 583 -2.66 19.30 5.64
C SER A 583 -4.03 19.73 6.21
N LYS A 584 -4.14 20.95 6.73
CA LYS A 584 -5.40 21.53 7.25
C LYS A 584 -6.38 21.95 6.14
N GLN A 585 -5.90 22.32 4.96
CA GLN A 585 -6.75 22.68 3.82
C GLN A 585 -7.33 21.43 3.13
N ILE A 586 -6.55 20.35 3.05
CA ILE A 586 -7.01 19.05 2.53
C ILE A 586 -8.06 18.47 3.50
N GLY A 587 -7.80 18.45 4.81
CA GLY A 587 -8.81 18.11 5.83
C GLY A 587 -9.89 19.19 6.06
N GLY A 588 -9.82 20.29 5.30
CA GLY A 588 -10.59 21.51 5.47
C GLY A 588 -11.50 21.86 4.30
N ILE A 589 -11.80 20.92 3.40
CA ILE A 589 -12.92 21.04 2.45
C ILE A 589 -14.24 21.00 3.25
N LYS A 590 -14.50 22.10 3.95
CA LYS A 590 -15.77 22.60 4.48
C LYS A 590 -16.46 23.29 3.30
N ARG A 591 -17.75 23.12 3.03
CA ARG A 591 -18.90 22.86 3.89
C ARG A 591 -20.08 22.45 3.03
#